data_AF-A0A3L6S387-F1
#
_entry.id   AF-A0A3L6S387-F1
#
_cell.length_a   1.000
_cell.length_b   1.000
_cell.length_c   1.000
_cell.angle_alpha   90.00
_cell.angle_beta   90.00
_cell.angle_gamma   90.00
#
_symmetry.space_group_name_H-M   'P 1'
#
loop_
_entity.id
_entity.type
_entity.pdbx_description
1 polymer ?
#
loop_
_entity_poly.entity_id
_entity_poly.type
_entity_poly.pdbx_seq_one_letter_code
_entity_poly.pdbx_strand_id
1 'polypeptide(L)'
;MWNLRITADLIDAFGYVKSLDIILKTTSKALRDKCDCYVPEIVVSEDDVTYASMIAKVLVPEFEEEIGLPEIACGLGSKPKDAGKAIANCDKQEIRQSLERLSFICKEKKFAHQQLLTFEAQTGVARMTVGDEAVGKLETGTELAKFCSHAC
;
A
#
# COMPACT_ATOMS: atom_id res chain seq x y z
N MET A 1 -5.67 -24.94 27.08
CA MET A 1 -6.45 -23.67 27.13
C MET A 1 -5.77 -22.51 26.37
N TRP A 2 -4.58 -22.68 25.77
CA TRP A 2 -3.85 -21.64 25.05
C TRP A 2 -4.28 -21.45 23.57
N ASN A 3 -4.87 -22.47 22.94
CA ASN A 3 -5.20 -22.45 21.50
C ASN A 3 -6.32 -21.45 21.11
N LEU A 4 -7.34 -21.26 21.96
CA LEU A 4 -8.48 -20.40 21.63
C LEU A 4 -8.12 -18.91 21.59
N ARG A 5 -7.23 -18.46 22.48
CA ARG A 5 -6.81 -17.06 22.57
C ARG A 5 -5.92 -16.67 21.39
N ILE A 6 -4.93 -17.52 21.07
CA ILE A 6 -4.05 -17.32 19.91
C ILE A 6 -4.85 -17.29 18.60
N THR A 7 -5.89 -18.14 18.48
CA THR A 7 -6.74 -18.16 17.29
C THR A 7 -7.58 -16.87 17.14
N ALA A 8 -8.12 -16.34 18.23
CA ALA A 8 -8.87 -15.08 18.21
C ALA A 8 -7.97 -13.89 17.84
N ASP A 9 -6.80 -13.78 18.47
CA ASP A 9 -5.83 -12.71 18.19
C ASP A 9 -5.36 -12.73 16.72
N LEU A 10 -5.21 -13.93 16.13
CA LEU A 10 -4.87 -14.11 14.72
C LEU A 10 -6.01 -13.64 13.80
N ILE A 11 -7.26 -14.04 14.07
CA ILE A 11 -8.44 -13.63 13.28
C ILE A 11 -8.59 -12.10 13.31
N ASP A 12 -8.44 -11.49 14.48
CA ASP A 12 -8.55 -10.04 14.64
C ASP A 12 -7.45 -9.31 13.86
N ALA A 13 -6.20 -9.79 13.94
CA ALA A 13 -5.09 -9.22 13.18
C ALA A 13 -5.30 -9.34 11.65
N PHE A 14 -5.79 -10.47 11.16
CA PHE A 14 -6.13 -10.65 9.73
C PHE A 14 -7.28 -9.73 9.30
N GLY A 15 -8.34 -9.65 10.10
CA GLY A 15 -9.48 -8.76 9.84
C GLY A 15 -9.06 -7.28 9.82
N TYR A 16 -8.16 -6.89 10.73
CA TYR A 16 -7.61 -5.55 10.79
C TYR A 16 -6.81 -5.21 9.53
N VAL A 17 -5.91 -6.10 9.08
CA VAL A 17 -5.14 -5.90 7.83
C VAL A 17 -6.06 -5.73 6.62
N LYS A 18 -7.09 -6.57 6.48
CA LYS A 18 -8.07 -6.45 5.39
C LYS A 18 -8.81 -5.11 5.44
N SER A 19 -9.17 -4.65 6.64
CA SER A 19 -9.84 -3.35 6.82
C SER A 19 -8.93 -2.19 6.42
N LEU A 20 -7.66 -2.24 6.82
CA LEU A 20 -6.65 -1.25 6.42
C LEU A 20 -6.46 -1.21 4.90
N ASP A 21 -6.50 -2.37 4.21
CA ASP A 21 -6.41 -2.43 2.74
C ASP A 21 -7.58 -1.74 2.05
N ILE A 22 -8.80 -1.93 2.55
CA ILE A 22 -10.00 -1.27 2.02
C ILE A 22 -9.90 0.24 2.22
N ILE A 23 -9.48 0.67 3.42
CA ILE A 23 -9.34 2.10 3.74
C ILE A 23 -8.23 2.73 2.90
N LEU A 24 -7.09 2.05 2.72
CA LEU A 24 -6.00 2.51 1.86
C LEU A 24 -6.47 2.74 0.43
N LYS A 25 -7.11 1.74 -0.19
CA LYS A 25 -7.63 1.83 -1.56
C LYS A 25 -8.65 2.97 -1.71
N THR A 26 -9.57 3.08 -0.76
CA THR A 26 -10.62 4.11 -0.79
C THR A 26 -10.03 5.51 -0.64
N THR A 27 -9.07 5.69 0.27
CA THR A 27 -8.40 6.97 0.52
C THR A 27 -7.52 7.36 -0.67
N SER A 28 -6.78 6.41 -1.24
CA SER A 28 -5.96 6.62 -2.44
C SER A 28 -6.82 7.03 -3.64
N LYS A 29 -7.95 6.35 -3.85
CA LYS A 29 -8.89 6.70 -4.91
C LYS A 29 -9.41 8.13 -4.76
N ALA A 30 -9.83 8.53 -3.56
CA ALA A 30 -10.28 9.90 -3.31
C ALA A 30 -9.17 10.94 -3.56
N LEU A 31 -7.92 10.60 -3.20
CA LEU A 31 -6.76 11.43 -3.50
C LEU A 31 -6.54 11.57 -5.02
N ARG A 32 -6.65 10.48 -5.78
CA ARG A 32 -6.57 10.48 -7.25
C ARG A 32 -7.63 11.37 -7.87
N ASP A 33 -8.90 11.13 -7.54
CA ASP A 33 -10.04 11.89 -8.07
C ASP A 33 -9.87 13.41 -7.85
N LYS A 34 -9.28 13.82 -6.73
CA LYS A 34 -8.96 15.22 -6.44
C LYS A 34 -7.72 15.74 -7.17
N CYS A 35 -6.65 14.95 -7.26
CA CYS A 35 -5.36 15.41 -7.79
C CYS A 35 -5.24 15.33 -9.31
N ASP A 36 -6.02 14.49 -9.99
CA ASP A 36 -5.94 14.28 -11.45
C ASP A 36 -6.16 15.58 -12.24
N CYS A 37 -6.97 16.51 -11.70
CA CYS A 37 -7.20 17.81 -12.31
C CYS A 37 -6.03 18.81 -12.14
N TYR A 38 -5.12 18.54 -11.20
CA TYR A 38 -3.96 19.39 -10.89
C TYR A 38 -2.68 18.86 -11.54
N VAL A 39 -2.49 17.54 -11.57
CA VAL A 39 -1.30 16.90 -12.14
C VAL A 39 -1.68 15.67 -12.97
N PRO A 40 -2.29 15.87 -14.16
CA PRO A 40 -2.73 14.78 -15.03
C PRO A 40 -1.56 13.92 -15.56
N GLU A 41 -0.31 14.38 -15.43
CA GLU A 41 0.88 13.65 -15.86
C GLU A 41 1.29 12.52 -14.89
N ILE A 42 0.81 12.53 -13.63
CA ILE A 42 1.17 11.52 -12.60
C ILE A 42 0.33 10.21 -12.74
N VAL A 43 -0.57 10.15 -13.72
CA VAL A 43 -1.58 9.07 -13.92
C VAL A 43 -0.98 7.67 -14.13
N VAL A 44 0.33 7.51 -14.30
CA VAL A 44 0.97 6.23 -14.69
C VAL A 44 1.20 5.24 -13.54
N SER A 45 1.08 5.65 -12.27
CA SER A 45 1.31 4.71 -11.16
C SER A 45 0.06 3.90 -10.77
N GLU A 46 0.04 2.60 -11.07
CA GLU A 46 -0.98 1.66 -10.57
C GLU A 46 -0.88 1.45 -9.05
N ASP A 47 0.31 1.60 -8.46
CA ASP A 47 0.52 1.47 -7.02
C ASP A 47 0.06 2.74 -6.27
N ASP A 48 -0.82 2.54 -5.30
CA ASP A 48 -1.47 3.60 -4.49
C ASP A 48 -0.47 4.39 -3.63
N VAL A 49 0.53 3.69 -3.09
CA VAL A 49 1.56 4.27 -2.21
C VAL A 49 2.54 5.13 -3.02
N THR A 50 2.96 4.61 -4.18
CA THR A 50 3.80 5.31 -5.14
C THR A 50 3.11 6.56 -5.67
N TYR A 51 1.83 6.46 -6.03
CA TYR A 51 1.03 7.60 -6.47
C TYR A 51 0.98 8.69 -5.39
N ALA A 52 0.62 8.32 -4.15
CA ALA A 52 0.57 9.27 -3.03
C ALA A 52 1.93 9.95 -2.77
N SER A 53 3.03 9.20 -2.87
CA SER A 53 4.38 9.74 -2.72
C SER A 53 4.77 10.73 -3.82
N MET A 54 4.34 10.49 -5.06
CA MET A 54 4.54 11.44 -6.16
C MET A 54 3.71 12.71 -5.96
N ILE A 55 2.45 12.57 -5.54
CA ILE A 55 1.57 13.71 -5.22
C ILE A 55 2.15 14.57 -4.11
N ALA A 56 2.66 13.96 -3.03
CA ALA A 56 3.33 14.69 -1.95
C ALA A 56 4.46 15.57 -2.50
N LYS A 57 5.36 15.00 -3.31
CA LYS A 57 6.50 15.73 -3.87
C LYS A 57 6.11 16.89 -4.79
N VAL A 58 4.99 16.78 -5.50
CA VAL A 58 4.59 17.76 -6.53
C VAL A 58 3.63 18.83 -5.98
N LEU A 59 2.59 18.43 -5.24
CA LEU A 59 1.52 19.34 -4.79
C LEU A 59 1.71 19.84 -3.36
N VAL A 60 2.39 19.07 -2.51
CA VAL A 60 2.61 19.42 -1.10
C VAL A 60 4.09 19.18 -0.74
N PRO A 61 5.04 19.89 -1.39
CA PRO A 61 6.47 19.63 -1.20
C PRO A 61 6.94 19.86 0.24
N GLU A 62 6.14 20.54 1.08
CA GLU A 62 6.39 20.69 2.52
C GLU A 62 5.96 19.47 3.35
N PHE A 63 5.37 18.44 2.73
CA PHE A 63 5.01 17.20 3.39
C PHE A 63 6.25 16.30 3.51
N GLU A 64 6.81 16.23 4.71
CA GLU A 64 8.07 15.52 4.99
C GLU A 64 7.87 14.06 5.39
N GLU A 65 6.64 13.62 5.67
CA GLU A 65 6.39 12.24 6.08
C GLU A 65 6.57 11.25 4.91
N GLU A 66 7.24 10.14 5.19
CA GLU A 66 7.38 9.03 4.25
C GLU A 66 6.07 8.23 4.17
N ILE A 67 5.55 8.07 2.95
CA ILE A 67 4.41 7.19 2.68
C ILE A 67 4.96 5.89 2.08
N GLY A 68 4.99 4.82 2.88
CA GLY A 68 5.27 3.47 2.39
C GLY A 68 6.69 2.93 2.60
N LEU A 69 7.11 2.04 1.69
CA LEU A 69 8.41 1.35 1.72
C LEU A 69 9.55 2.27 1.23
N PRO A 70 10.76 2.11 1.80
CA PRO A 70 11.89 2.96 1.47
C PRO A 70 12.32 2.73 0.02
N GLU A 71 12.63 3.85 -0.63
CA GLU A 71 13.25 3.97 -1.94
C GLU A 71 12.47 3.40 -3.12
N ILE A 72 11.55 4.20 -3.65
CA ILE A 72 11.33 4.19 -5.10
C ILE A 72 12.53 4.90 -5.74
N ALA A 73 13.63 4.17 -5.86
CA ALA A 73 14.71 4.48 -6.76
C ALA A 73 14.19 4.32 -8.20
N CYS A 74 13.54 5.35 -8.73
CA CYS A 74 13.46 5.53 -10.17
C CYS A 74 13.47 7.03 -10.42
N GLY A 75 14.58 7.48 -11.02
CA GLY A 75 14.83 8.88 -11.32
C GLY A 75 13.61 9.51 -11.97
N LEU A 76 13.04 10.52 -11.31
CA LEU A 76 12.06 11.39 -11.92
C LEU A 76 12.81 12.21 -12.98
N GLY A 77 12.87 11.65 -14.18
CA GLY A 77 13.20 12.38 -15.38
C GLY A 77 12.23 13.54 -15.49
N SER A 78 12.79 14.76 -15.43
CA SER A 78 12.14 16.06 -15.56
C SER A 78 10.99 16.35 -14.57
N LYS A 79 11.15 17.45 -13.82
CA LYS A 79 10.01 18.17 -13.22
C LYS A 79 8.90 18.33 -14.29
N PRO A 80 7.62 18.16 -13.94
CA PRO A 80 6.50 18.55 -14.81
C PRO A 80 6.80 19.93 -15.38
N LYS A 81 6.83 20.04 -16.72
CA LYS A 81 7.30 21.25 -17.41
C LYS A 81 6.35 22.42 -17.23
N ASP A 82 5.13 22.16 -16.82
CA ASP A 82 4.19 23.17 -16.38
C ASP A 82 3.88 22.97 -14.91
N ALA A 83 4.08 24.03 -14.13
CA ALA A 83 3.53 24.13 -12.80
C ALA A 83 2.03 23.85 -12.91
N GLY A 84 1.60 22.74 -12.29
CA GLY A 84 0.20 22.36 -12.23
C GLY A 84 -0.67 23.56 -11.89
N LYS A 85 -1.89 23.56 -12.42
CA LYS A 85 -2.89 24.61 -12.22
C LYS A 85 -2.85 25.09 -10.77
N ALA A 86 -2.79 26.41 -10.55
CA ALA A 86 -2.66 26.98 -9.21
C ALA A 86 -3.68 26.34 -8.26
N ILE A 87 -3.19 25.64 -7.24
CA ILE A 87 -4.03 24.91 -6.30
C ILE A 87 -4.57 25.86 -5.23
N ALA A 88 -5.87 25.76 -4.96
CA ALA A 88 -6.47 26.52 -3.87
C ALA A 88 -5.93 26.04 -2.52
N ASN A 89 -5.77 26.95 -1.56
CA ASN A 89 -5.21 26.61 -0.24
C ASN A 89 -6.06 25.55 0.50
N CYS A 90 -7.39 25.59 0.34
CA CYS A 90 -8.28 24.56 0.88
C CYS A 90 -8.00 23.18 0.29
N ASP A 91 -7.81 23.08 -1.02
CA ASP A 91 -7.48 21.82 -1.68
C ASP A 91 -6.10 21.31 -1.28
N LYS A 92 -5.10 22.20 -1.17
CA LYS A 92 -3.77 21.84 -0.68
C LYS A 92 -3.84 21.25 0.74
N GLN A 93 -4.69 21.81 1.60
CA GLN A 93 -4.89 21.29 2.96
C GLN A 93 -5.59 19.93 2.96
N GLU A 94 -6.63 19.73 2.15
CA GLU A 94 -7.33 18.44 2.06
C GLU A 94 -6.46 17.33 1.47
N ILE A 95 -5.63 17.66 0.47
CA ILE A 95 -4.62 16.75 -0.07
C ILE A 95 -3.63 16.37 1.02
N ARG A 96 -3.11 17.35 1.78
CA ARG A 96 -2.21 17.09 2.91
C ARG A 96 -2.84 16.14 3.92
N GLN A 97 -4.08 16.38 4.34
CA GLN A 97 -4.78 15.49 5.29
C GLN A 97 -4.95 14.06 4.75
N SER A 98 -5.20 13.94 3.44
CA SER A 98 -5.28 12.63 2.78
C SER A 98 -3.93 11.91 2.79
N LEU A 99 -2.84 12.64 2.55
CA LEU A 99 -1.47 12.12 2.64
C LEU A 99 -1.08 11.70 4.06
N GLU A 100 -1.42 12.51 5.07
CA GLU A 100 -1.23 12.18 6.50
C GLU A 100 -1.99 10.89 6.87
N ARG A 101 -3.23 10.75 6.39
CA ARG A 101 -4.03 9.55 6.62
C ARG A 101 -3.43 8.32 5.94
N LEU A 102 -2.95 8.44 4.70
CA LEU A 102 -2.29 7.35 3.98
C LEU A 102 -0.97 6.93 4.65
N SER A 103 -0.17 7.90 5.10
CA SER A 103 1.04 7.66 5.90
C SER A 103 0.71 6.83 7.15
N PHE A 104 -0.30 7.25 7.91
CA PHE A 104 -0.77 6.53 9.10
C PHE A 104 -1.20 5.09 8.77
N ILE A 105 -2.04 4.90 7.73
CA ILE A 105 -2.51 3.57 7.32
C ILE A 105 -1.34 2.67 6.91
N CYS A 106 -0.34 3.19 6.21
CA CYS A 106 0.84 2.43 5.83
C CYS A 106 1.65 1.97 7.05
N LYS A 107 1.83 2.85 8.05
CA LYS A 107 2.51 2.52 9.32
C LYS A 107 1.75 1.42 10.07
N GLU A 108 0.44 1.56 10.20
CA GLU A 108 -0.44 0.56 10.85
C GLU A 108 -0.41 -0.78 10.13
N LYS A 109 -0.46 -0.77 8.79
CA LYS A 109 -0.41 -2.00 7.99
C LYS A 109 0.91 -2.73 8.15
N LYS A 110 2.04 -1.99 8.17
CA LYS A 110 3.37 -2.56 8.41
C LYS A 110 3.45 -3.19 9.80
N PHE A 111 2.93 -2.51 10.81
CA PHE A 111 2.87 -3.01 12.19
C PHE A 111 2.01 -4.29 12.28
N ALA A 112 0.80 -4.28 11.71
CA ALA A 112 -0.09 -5.45 11.71
C ALA A 112 0.52 -6.66 10.97
N HIS A 113 1.21 -6.44 9.85
CA HIS A 113 1.94 -7.51 9.17
C HIS A 113 3.06 -8.09 10.03
N GLN A 114 3.81 -7.25 10.75
CA GLN A 114 4.87 -7.71 11.64
C GLN A 114 4.33 -8.53 12.82
N GLN A 115 3.16 -8.15 13.36
CA GLN A 115 2.47 -8.96 14.37
C GLN A 115 2.05 -10.32 13.81
N LEU A 116 1.46 -10.37 12.61
CA LEU A 116 1.10 -11.63 11.94
C LEU A 116 2.32 -12.54 11.76
N LEU A 117 3.46 -12.03 11.27
CA LEU A 117 4.70 -12.79 11.15
C LEU A 117 5.19 -13.34 12.50
N THR A 118 5.01 -12.57 13.57
CA THR A 118 5.35 -13.01 14.93
C THR A 118 4.46 -14.16 15.38
N PHE A 119 3.15 -14.09 15.10
CA PHE A 119 2.23 -15.19 15.40
C PHE A 119 2.51 -16.45 14.57
N GLU A 120 2.82 -16.30 13.28
CA GLU A 120 3.24 -17.42 12.41
C GLU A 120 4.48 -18.12 12.97
N ALA A 121 5.49 -17.36 13.40
CA ALA A 121 6.72 -17.89 13.99
C ALA A 121 6.46 -18.63 15.31
N GLN A 122 5.52 -18.15 16.14
CA GLN A 122 5.18 -18.78 17.43
C GLN A 122 4.33 -20.05 17.29
N THR A 123 3.47 -20.11 16.27
CA THR A 123 2.53 -21.21 16.07
C THR A 123 3.03 -22.29 15.10
N GLY A 124 4.09 -22.00 14.33
CA GLY A 124 4.61 -22.89 13.29
C GLY A 124 3.68 -23.03 12.08
N VAL A 125 2.57 -22.29 12.03
CA VAL A 125 1.63 -22.26 10.91
C VAL A 125 2.01 -21.09 10.01
N ALA A 126 2.69 -21.39 8.90
CA ALA A 126 2.95 -20.41 7.85
C ALA A 126 1.67 -20.17 7.04
N ARG A 127 1.32 -18.90 6.79
CA ARG A 127 0.30 -18.40 5.85
C ARG A 127 -0.83 -19.40 5.57
N MET A 128 -1.92 -19.32 6.32
CA MET A 128 -3.20 -19.80 5.82
C MET A 128 -3.61 -18.90 4.64
N THR A 129 -3.14 -19.23 3.44
CA THR A 129 -3.74 -18.70 2.21
C THR A 129 -5.17 -19.20 2.18
N VAL A 130 -6.11 -18.35 2.57
CA VAL A 130 -7.52 -18.54 2.23
C VAL A 130 -7.54 -18.53 0.71
N GLY A 131 -7.77 -19.71 0.12
CA GLY A 131 -7.80 -19.87 -1.33
C GLY A 131 -8.72 -18.83 -1.95
N ASP A 132 -8.27 -18.25 -3.05
CA ASP A 132 -9.13 -17.51 -3.95
C ASP A 132 -10.37 -18.37 -4.24
N GLU A 133 -11.53 -17.92 -3.77
CA GLU A 133 -12.80 -18.47 -4.23
C GLU A 133 -12.93 -18.16 -5.72
N ALA A 134 -12.59 -19.18 -6.52
CA ALA A 134 -13.11 -19.51 -7.83
C ALA A 134 -13.73 -18.35 -8.64
N VAL A 135 -12.92 -17.71 -9.47
CA VAL A 135 -13.40 -17.15 -10.75
C VAL A 135 -12.88 -18.04 -11.87
N GLY A 136 -13.81 -18.82 -12.44
CA GLY A 136 -13.82 -19.39 -13.79
C GLY A 136 -12.50 -19.82 -14.45
N LYS A 137 -12.39 -21.13 -14.70
CA LYS A 137 -11.49 -21.81 -15.65
C LYS A 137 -11.01 -20.95 -16.84
N LEU A 138 -9.70 -20.96 -17.10
CA LEU A 138 -9.19 -21.36 -18.41
C LEU A 138 -7.83 -22.06 -18.27
N GLU A 139 -7.71 -23.20 -18.94
CA GLU A 139 -6.57 -24.13 -18.92
C GLU A 139 -5.37 -23.64 -19.74
N THR A 140 -4.27 -24.38 -19.55
CA THR A 140 -2.98 -24.40 -20.27
C THR A 140 -1.91 -23.45 -19.71
N GLY A 141 -0.74 -23.85 -19.22
CA GLY A 141 -0.09 -25.15 -19.10
C GLY A 141 1.40 -24.92 -18.76
N THR A 142 2.00 -25.86 -18.03
CA THR A 142 3.46 -26.07 -17.79
C THR A 142 4.09 -25.39 -16.56
N GLU A 143 3.92 -26.06 -15.43
CA GLU A 143 4.94 -26.57 -14.50
C GLU A 143 6.40 -26.04 -14.51
N LEU A 144 6.86 -25.84 -13.26
CA LEU A 144 8.14 -26.26 -12.66
C LEU A 144 9.33 -25.26 -12.61
N ALA A 145 9.46 -24.69 -11.41
CA ALA A 145 10.55 -24.90 -10.45
C ALA A 145 11.97 -24.36 -10.74
N LYS A 146 12.46 -23.54 -9.81
CA LYS A 146 13.65 -23.76 -8.92
C LYS A 146 14.01 -22.43 -8.25
N PHE A 147 13.82 -22.24 -6.95
CA PHE A 147 14.77 -22.59 -5.88
C PHE A 147 16.24 -22.42 -6.27
N CYS A 148 16.86 -21.34 -5.77
CA CYS A 148 18.30 -21.32 -5.50
C CYS A 148 18.53 -20.70 -4.11
N SER A 149 18.68 -21.57 -3.12
CA SER A 149 19.47 -21.31 -1.92
C SER A 149 20.74 -22.19 -1.98
N HIS A 150 21.88 -21.55 -1.70
CA HIS A 150 23.20 -22.08 -1.33
C HIS A 150 23.91 -23.13 -2.20
N ALA A 151 25.09 -22.78 -2.72
CA ALA A 151 26.41 -23.17 -2.15
C ALA A 151 27.52 -23.06 -3.21
N CYS A 152 28.48 -22.16 -2.97
CA CYS A 152 29.91 -22.35 -3.20
C CYS A 152 30.66 -21.29 -2.39
#